data_AF-A0A7V9BUQ3-F1
#
_entry.id   AF-A0A7V9BUQ3-F1
#
_cell.length_a   1.000
_cell.length_b   1.000
_cell.length_c   1.000
_cell.angle_alpha   90.00
_cell.angle_beta   90.00
_cell.angle_gamma   90.00
#
_symmetry.space_group_name_H-M   'P 1'
#
loop_
_entity.id
_entity.type
_entity.pdbx_description
1 polymer ?
#
loop_
_entity_poly.entity_id
_entity_poly.type
_entity_poly.pdbx_seq_one_letter_code
_entity_poly.pdbx_strand_id
1 'polypeptide(L)'
;MADTPTTLRQRIARARIVVVHSAEIDTAGESGIGLTTFEPTLRELREAWLRLREAGVRRFVFTADHGFLLLDQPILLRHGTRLDPSRRHVVSTVAADHAHEVRVPLASLGYEGAAGFLMMPAALQVFDTGKREHSFVHGGNSLQERVIPVLVVTSKAEPGGTRYRYVVRVDPGPAAPGMHRIAVTVALADDQLFGGQRTVDLVLRPVDAAGVTSEVWVGSELAEGKLRVVVGEHTELFFRLQGETAGKVAVEVACSGDVVAEPVHAGFFAVEPTKKAAAAAPVPAGGGMRQWLAAVQDTGHRQVLAHLAAHGSISEPEVAAMLGSPAHGRKFARALDDLVPATAPMQVRVVNVDGVKRYVREDG
;
A
#
# COMPACT_ATOMS: atom_id res chain seq x y z
N MET A 1 -16.65 18.07 -6.74
CA MET A 1 -16.53 16.79 -6.01
C MET A 1 -16.08 15.73 -7.00
N ALA A 2 -15.14 14.87 -6.63
CA ALA A 2 -14.75 13.74 -7.50
C ALA A 2 -15.93 12.75 -7.61
N ASP A 3 -16.15 12.18 -8.79
CA ASP A 3 -17.20 11.19 -8.97
C ASP A 3 -16.93 9.93 -8.13
N THR A 4 -17.98 9.40 -7.51
CA THR A 4 -17.96 8.05 -6.97
C THR A 4 -18.14 7.05 -8.12
N PRO A 5 -17.77 5.76 -7.95
CA PRO A 5 -18.01 4.75 -8.98
C PRO A 5 -19.46 4.71 -9.47
N THR A 6 -20.42 4.92 -8.59
CA THR A 6 -21.86 4.94 -8.89
C THR A 6 -22.26 6.15 -9.75
N THR A 7 -21.79 7.36 -9.40
CA THR A 7 -22.11 8.56 -10.18
C THR A 7 -21.41 8.54 -11.53
N LEU A 8 -20.18 8.02 -11.58
CA LEU A 8 -19.45 7.81 -12.83
C LEU A 8 -20.18 6.83 -13.75
N ARG A 9 -20.65 5.68 -13.22
CA ARG A 9 -21.43 4.69 -13.98
C ARG A 9 -22.70 5.29 -14.57
N GLN A 10 -23.42 6.09 -13.80
CA GLN A 10 -24.62 6.79 -14.28
C GLN A 10 -24.28 7.78 -15.41
N ARG A 11 -23.21 8.56 -15.25
CA ARG A 11 -22.78 9.54 -16.25
C ARG A 11 -22.40 8.89 -17.58
N ILE A 12 -21.72 7.75 -17.55
CA ILE A 12 -21.25 7.07 -18.77
C ILE A 12 -22.25 6.03 -19.32
N ALA A 13 -23.41 5.84 -18.67
CA ALA A 13 -24.34 4.75 -18.99
C ALA A 13 -24.83 4.73 -20.45
N ARG A 14 -24.91 5.91 -21.10
CA ARG A 14 -25.33 6.05 -22.50
C ARG A 14 -24.17 6.22 -23.47
N ALA A 15 -22.94 6.30 -22.98
CA ALA A 15 -21.76 6.50 -23.83
C ALA A 15 -21.40 5.20 -24.54
N ARG A 16 -21.21 5.27 -25.86
CA ARG A 16 -20.70 4.14 -26.66
C ARG A 16 -19.17 4.03 -26.60
N ILE A 17 -18.52 5.18 -26.42
CA ILE A 17 -17.06 5.32 -26.28
C ILE A 17 -16.85 6.39 -25.20
N VAL A 18 -15.89 6.14 -24.31
CA VAL A 18 -15.40 7.13 -23.34
C VAL A 18 -13.95 7.42 -23.71
N VAL A 19 -13.65 8.69 -23.93
CA VAL A 19 -12.30 9.16 -24.24
C VAL A 19 -11.76 9.89 -23.01
N VAL A 20 -10.58 9.47 -22.55
CA VAL A 20 -9.79 10.17 -21.55
C VAL A 20 -8.49 10.56 -22.23
N HIS A 21 -8.15 11.84 -22.20
CA HIS A 21 -6.91 12.37 -22.77
C HIS A 21 -6.13 13.12 -21.68
N SER A 22 -4.81 13.14 -21.84
CA SER A 22 -3.85 13.72 -20.92
C SER A 22 -2.75 14.37 -21.76
N ALA A 23 -2.37 15.60 -21.42
CA ALA A 23 -1.30 16.36 -22.07
C ALA A 23 -0.12 16.63 -21.13
N GLU A 24 -0.18 16.09 -19.90
CA GLU A 24 0.70 16.43 -18.79
C GLU A 24 2.15 15.98 -19.05
N ILE A 25 2.35 14.78 -19.61
CA ILE A 25 3.68 14.26 -19.94
C ILE A 25 4.37 15.15 -20.98
N ASP A 26 3.65 15.48 -22.06
CA ASP A 26 4.18 16.30 -23.14
C ASP A 26 4.48 17.73 -22.67
N THR A 27 3.51 18.37 -22.01
CA THR A 27 3.65 19.72 -21.45
C THR A 27 4.82 19.82 -20.46
N ALA A 28 4.97 18.84 -19.56
CA ALA A 28 6.06 18.80 -18.59
C ALA A 28 7.41 18.56 -19.27
N GLY A 29 7.44 17.70 -20.29
CA GLY A 29 8.59 17.47 -21.15
C GLY A 29 9.06 18.74 -21.83
N GLU A 30 8.17 19.43 -22.53
CA GLU A 30 8.47 20.70 -23.20
C GLU A 30 8.97 21.79 -22.23
N SER A 31 8.46 21.79 -21.00
CA SER A 31 8.82 22.74 -19.95
C SER A 31 10.14 22.41 -19.24
N GLY A 32 10.76 21.25 -19.54
CA GLY A 32 12.01 20.81 -18.90
C GLY A 32 11.85 20.25 -17.49
N ILE A 33 10.63 19.89 -17.08
CA ILE A 33 10.29 19.29 -15.78
C ILE A 33 9.98 17.77 -15.95
N GLY A 34 9.95 17.29 -17.19
CA GLY A 34 9.33 16.02 -17.63
C GLY A 34 9.50 14.81 -16.72
N LEU A 35 10.73 14.37 -16.43
CA LEU A 35 10.96 13.07 -15.79
C LEU A 35 10.33 12.92 -14.40
N THR A 36 10.24 14.01 -13.63
CA THR A 36 9.64 13.94 -12.28
C THR A 36 8.12 13.85 -12.31
N THR A 37 7.50 14.23 -13.44
CA THR A 37 6.05 14.27 -13.62
C THR A 37 5.51 12.98 -14.22
N PHE A 38 6.35 12.19 -14.91
CA PHE A 38 5.90 10.97 -15.60
C PHE A 38 5.27 9.94 -14.66
N GLU A 39 5.95 9.58 -13.56
CA GLU A 39 5.47 8.57 -12.63
C GLU A 39 4.14 8.97 -11.94
N PRO A 40 3.97 10.21 -11.43
CA PRO A 40 2.67 10.71 -10.98
C PRO A 40 1.57 10.61 -12.04
N THR A 41 1.82 11.06 -13.28
CA THR A 41 0.80 11.02 -14.35
C THR A 41 0.42 9.59 -14.72
N LEU A 42 1.39 8.66 -14.78
CA LEU A 42 1.09 7.24 -15.03
C LEU A 42 0.22 6.63 -13.92
N ARG A 43 0.42 7.04 -12.66
CA ARG A 43 -0.42 6.64 -11.54
C ARG A 43 -1.85 7.16 -11.69
N GLU A 44 -2.02 8.42 -12.07
CA GLU A 44 -3.35 9.01 -12.30
C GLU A 44 -4.10 8.32 -13.46
N LEU A 45 -3.40 8.01 -14.56
CA LEU A 45 -3.98 7.24 -15.67
C LEU A 45 -4.41 5.83 -15.23
N ARG A 46 -3.61 5.17 -14.37
CA ARG A 46 -3.96 3.88 -13.78
C ARG A 46 -5.20 3.97 -12.89
N GLU A 47 -5.30 5.00 -12.05
CA GLU A 47 -6.48 5.22 -11.21
C GLU A 47 -7.73 5.50 -12.05
N ALA A 48 -7.61 6.31 -13.12
CA ALA A 48 -8.69 6.56 -14.06
C ALA A 48 -9.18 5.27 -14.73
N TRP A 49 -8.24 4.43 -15.17
CA TRP A 49 -8.56 3.11 -15.72
C TRP A 49 -9.35 2.24 -14.74
N LEU A 50 -8.90 2.13 -13.49
CA LEU A 50 -9.55 1.31 -12.46
C LEU A 50 -10.98 1.81 -12.16
N ARG A 51 -11.16 3.13 -12.03
CA ARG A 51 -12.49 3.74 -11.81
C ARG A 51 -13.44 3.50 -12.97
N LEU A 52 -12.96 3.60 -14.21
CA LEU A 52 -13.78 3.30 -15.39
C LEU A 52 -14.14 1.82 -15.47
N ARG A 53 -13.24 0.92 -15.04
CA ARG A 53 -13.52 -0.50 -14.93
C ARG A 53 -14.63 -0.78 -13.91
N GLU A 54 -14.56 -0.17 -12.74
CA GLU A 54 -15.61 -0.26 -11.71
C GLU A 54 -16.95 0.31 -12.20
N ALA A 55 -16.91 1.38 -12.99
CA ALA A 55 -18.09 1.95 -13.63
C ALA A 55 -18.68 1.09 -14.77
N GLY A 56 -18.02 -0.02 -15.14
CA GLY A 56 -18.52 -1.02 -16.06
C GLY A 56 -17.89 -1.04 -17.45
N VAL A 57 -16.85 -0.23 -17.68
CA VAL A 57 -16.07 -0.30 -18.92
C VAL A 57 -15.25 -1.59 -18.95
N ARG A 58 -15.36 -2.37 -20.03
CA ARG A 58 -14.71 -3.69 -20.14
C ARG A 58 -13.54 -3.73 -21.11
N ARG A 59 -13.55 -2.90 -22.14
CA ARG A 59 -12.49 -2.84 -23.16
C ARG A 59 -11.84 -1.46 -23.12
N PHE A 60 -10.53 -1.46 -22.97
CA PHE A 60 -9.70 -0.27 -22.91
C PHE A 60 -8.68 -0.30 -24.04
N VAL A 61 -8.41 0.86 -24.62
CA VAL A 61 -7.36 1.07 -25.60
C VAL A 61 -6.52 2.21 -25.06
N PHE A 62 -5.25 1.93 -24.77
CA PHE A 62 -4.26 2.93 -24.38
C PHE A 62 -3.33 3.18 -25.55
N THR A 63 -3.16 4.44 -25.92
CA THR A 63 -2.30 4.86 -27.03
C THR A 63 -1.94 6.33 -26.87
N ALA A 64 -1.12 6.83 -27.79
CA ALA A 64 -0.73 8.23 -27.90
C ALA A 64 -0.89 8.68 -29.36
N ASP A 65 -0.72 9.96 -29.62
CA ASP A 65 -0.59 10.54 -30.95
C ASP A 65 0.85 10.48 -31.47
N HIS A 66 1.82 10.72 -30.59
CA HIS A 66 3.24 10.60 -30.88
C HIS A 66 4.04 10.11 -29.66
N GLY A 67 5.31 9.80 -29.87
CA GLY A 67 6.27 9.54 -28.80
C GLY A 67 7.15 10.76 -28.50
N PHE A 68 8.32 10.50 -27.92
CA PHE A 68 9.35 11.50 -27.66
C PHE A 68 10.71 10.82 -27.49
N LEU A 69 11.75 11.63 -27.46
CA LEU A 69 13.14 11.27 -27.17
C LEU A 69 13.56 11.88 -25.84
N LEU A 70 14.38 11.14 -25.10
CA LEU A 70 15.14 11.63 -23.95
C LEU A 70 16.62 11.59 -24.32
N LEU A 71 17.22 12.75 -24.52
CA LEU A 71 18.61 12.91 -24.95
C LEU A 71 19.42 13.55 -23.83
N ASP A 72 20.52 12.91 -23.41
CA ASP A 72 21.39 13.49 -22.39
C ASP A 72 22.24 14.64 -22.93
N GLN A 73 22.79 14.47 -24.14
CA GLN A 73 23.60 15.48 -24.84
C GLN A 73 23.18 15.52 -26.32
N PRO A 74 22.24 16.40 -26.69
CA PRO A 74 21.77 16.47 -28.06
C PRO A 74 22.86 17.02 -28.99
N ILE A 75 23.07 16.37 -30.13
CA ILE A 75 23.95 16.89 -31.18
C ILE A 75 23.18 17.94 -31.97
N LEU A 76 23.72 19.16 -32.06
CA LEU A 76 23.09 20.27 -32.75
C LEU A 76 23.43 20.29 -34.26
N LEU A 77 22.42 20.45 -35.10
CA LEU A 77 22.52 20.72 -36.53
C LEU A 77 22.16 22.16 -36.83
N ARG A 78 22.93 22.81 -37.69
CA ARG A 78 22.58 24.15 -38.17
C ARG A 78 21.67 24.05 -39.39
N HIS A 79 20.61 24.84 -39.40
CA HIS A 79 19.74 25.01 -40.54
C HIS A 79 19.40 26.49 -40.67
N GLY A 80 19.82 27.13 -41.77
CA GLY A 80 19.66 28.56 -41.96
C GLY A 80 20.11 29.39 -40.76
N THR A 81 19.24 30.29 -40.30
CA THR A 81 19.35 31.01 -39.04
C THR A 81 18.68 30.25 -37.90
N ARG A 82 19.05 30.56 -36.65
CA ARG A 82 18.46 29.92 -35.45
C ARG A 82 16.95 30.12 -35.28
N LEU A 83 16.35 31.03 -36.05
CA LEU A 83 14.91 31.28 -36.04
C LEU A 83 14.14 30.45 -37.06
N ASP A 84 14.83 29.87 -38.04
CA ASP A 84 14.20 29.12 -39.13
C ASP A 84 13.67 27.75 -38.68
N PRO A 85 14.41 26.95 -37.86
CA PRO A 85 13.95 25.62 -37.47
C PRO A 85 13.13 25.61 -36.18
N SER A 86 12.19 24.66 -36.12
CA SER A 86 11.78 24.05 -34.84
C SER A 86 12.82 23.02 -34.42
N ARG A 87 12.78 22.57 -33.15
CA ARG A 87 13.79 21.65 -32.58
C ARG A 87 14.11 20.42 -33.45
N ARG A 88 13.14 19.90 -34.19
CA ARG A 88 13.26 18.65 -34.97
C ARG A 88 12.72 18.71 -36.39
N HIS A 89 12.23 19.87 -36.83
CA HIS A 89 11.68 20.00 -38.17
C HIS A 89 11.77 21.44 -38.68
N VAL A 90 11.76 21.57 -40.01
CA VAL A 90 11.61 22.81 -40.76
C VAL A 90 10.55 22.59 -41.81
N VAL A 91 9.67 23.57 -42.00
CA VAL A 91 8.78 23.63 -43.18
C VAL A 91 9.34 24.70 -44.10
N SER A 92 9.61 24.33 -45.35
CA SER A 92 10.22 25.22 -46.34
C SER A 92 9.49 25.16 -47.67
N THR A 93 9.47 26.28 -48.38
CA THR A 93 8.99 26.34 -49.76
C THR A 93 10.05 25.88 -50.77
N VAL A 94 11.31 25.72 -50.33
CA VAL A 94 12.45 25.42 -51.18
C VAL A 94 12.87 23.96 -51.04
N ALA A 95 13.07 23.31 -52.19
CA ALA A 95 13.66 21.98 -52.31
C ALA A 95 15.18 22.04 -52.14
N ALA A 96 15.67 22.09 -50.90
CA ALA A 96 17.10 22.04 -50.59
C ALA A 96 17.48 20.71 -49.93
N ASP A 97 18.66 20.20 -50.27
CA ASP A 97 19.23 19.01 -49.64
C ASP A 97 20.41 19.44 -48.78
N HIS A 98 20.37 19.10 -47.49
CA HIS A 98 21.40 19.41 -46.51
C HIS A 98 22.02 18.11 -45.96
N ALA A 99 23.29 18.17 -45.56
CA ALA A 99 23.93 17.05 -44.90
C ALA A 99 23.19 16.71 -43.59
N HIS A 100 22.97 15.42 -43.35
CA HIS A 100 22.28 14.90 -42.16
C HIS A 100 20.81 15.30 -42.01
N GLU A 101 20.18 15.80 -43.08
CA GLU A 101 18.74 16.05 -43.13
C GLU A 101 18.07 15.12 -44.15
N VAL A 102 16.80 14.81 -43.88
CA VAL A 102 15.89 14.17 -44.84
C VAL A 102 14.81 15.17 -45.22
N ARG A 103 14.45 15.18 -46.49
CA ARG A 103 13.42 16.05 -47.05
C ARG A 103 12.25 15.24 -47.59
N VAL A 104 11.04 15.65 -47.25
CA VAL A 104 9.80 15.04 -47.71
C VAL A 104 8.91 16.11 -48.32
N PRO A 105 8.49 16.00 -49.60
CA PRO A 105 7.48 16.90 -50.16
C PRO A 105 6.17 16.81 -49.38
N LEU A 106 5.57 17.94 -49.00
CA LEU A 106 4.30 17.92 -48.26
C LEU A 106 3.17 17.26 -49.07
N ALA A 107 3.21 17.40 -50.39
CA ALA A 107 2.28 16.71 -51.30
C ALA A 107 2.35 15.17 -51.21
N SER A 108 3.49 14.60 -50.77
CA SER A 108 3.61 13.15 -50.57
C SER A 108 3.06 12.65 -49.23
N LEU A 109 2.70 13.56 -48.33
CA LEU A 109 2.14 13.21 -47.01
C LEU A 109 0.62 13.01 -47.04
N GLY A 110 -0.02 13.17 -48.20
CA GLY A 110 -1.46 12.97 -48.37
C GLY A 110 -2.33 14.14 -47.91
N TYR A 111 -1.74 15.31 -47.65
CA TYR A 111 -2.47 16.53 -47.35
C TYR A 111 -2.87 17.24 -48.65
N GLU A 112 -4.17 17.39 -48.89
CA GLU A 112 -4.68 18.12 -50.06
C GLU A 112 -4.24 19.59 -50.03
N GLY A 113 -3.72 20.07 -51.17
CA GLY A 113 -3.28 21.46 -51.33
C GLY A 113 -1.99 21.83 -50.59
N ALA A 114 -1.31 20.89 -49.93
CA ALA A 114 -0.07 21.18 -49.22
C ALA A 114 1.12 21.31 -50.18
N ALA A 115 1.70 22.51 -50.24
CA ALA A 115 2.88 22.82 -51.05
C ALA A 115 4.10 23.08 -50.15
N GLY A 116 5.30 22.72 -50.64
CA GLY A 116 6.55 22.85 -49.90
C GLY A 116 7.09 21.52 -49.41
N PHE A 117 8.01 21.58 -48.45
CA PHE A 117 8.86 20.48 -48.03
C PHE A 117 9.00 20.49 -46.51
N LEU A 118 8.84 19.31 -45.90
CA LEU A 118 9.21 19.03 -44.53
C LEU A 118 10.66 18.54 -44.51
N MET A 119 11.54 19.24 -43.79
CA MET A 119 12.92 18.83 -43.54
C MET A 119 13.08 18.43 -42.09
N MET A 120 13.78 17.33 -41.84
CA MET A 120 14.00 16.77 -40.50
C MET A 120 15.42 16.23 -40.39
N PRO A 121 16.02 16.18 -39.19
CA PRO A 121 17.26 15.45 -38.97
C PRO A 121 17.12 13.99 -39.40
N ALA A 122 18.14 13.44 -40.07
CA ALA A 122 18.15 12.07 -40.55
C ALA A 122 18.26 11.04 -39.41
N ALA A 123 18.73 11.45 -38.22
CA ALA A 123 18.82 10.61 -37.04
C ALA A 123 18.35 11.36 -35.77
N LEU A 124 19.05 11.18 -34.64
CA LEU A 124 18.65 11.70 -33.33
C LEU A 124 19.12 13.14 -33.05
N GLN A 125 19.77 13.79 -34.02
CA GLN A 125 20.22 15.18 -33.87
C GLN A 125 19.04 16.16 -33.75
N VAL A 126 19.27 17.33 -33.20
CA VAL A 126 18.26 18.40 -33.10
C VAL A 126 18.77 19.65 -33.80
N PHE A 127 17.89 20.48 -34.32
CA PHE A 127 18.30 21.76 -34.89
C PHE A 127 18.71 22.76 -33.80
N ASP A 128 19.77 23.53 -34.04
CA ASP A 128 20.16 24.67 -33.21
C ASP A 128 19.13 25.79 -33.38
N THR A 129 18.28 25.97 -32.36
CA THR A 129 17.27 27.03 -32.30
C THR A 129 17.72 28.23 -31.46
N GLY A 130 18.95 28.22 -30.93
CA GLY A 130 19.44 29.23 -29.98
C GLY A 130 18.75 29.24 -28.60
N LYS A 131 17.80 28.33 -28.36
CA LYS A 131 17.11 28.17 -27.07
C LYS A 131 17.87 27.20 -26.16
N ARG A 132 17.54 27.22 -24.87
CA ARG A 132 18.09 26.27 -23.90
C ARG A 132 17.77 24.83 -24.33
N GLU A 133 18.78 23.97 -24.24
CA GLU A 133 18.62 22.56 -24.54
C GLU A 133 17.79 21.86 -23.45
N HIS A 134 16.85 21.03 -23.90
CA HIS A 134 16.05 20.16 -23.05
C HIS A 134 16.33 18.71 -23.46
N SER A 135 16.44 17.83 -22.46
CA SER A 135 16.60 16.40 -22.74
C SER A 135 15.35 15.79 -23.38
N PHE A 136 14.18 16.34 -23.07
CA PHE A 136 12.92 15.98 -23.72
C PHE A 136 12.83 16.66 -25.10
N VAL A 137 12.75 15.83 -26.13
CA VAL A 137 12.67 16.26 -27.52
C VAL A 137 11.61 15.45 -28.23
N HIS A 138 10.68 16.12 -28.91
CA HIS A 138 9.64 15.48 -29.72
C HIS A 138 9.60 16.15 -31.10
N GLY A 139 8.94 15.48 -32.02
CA GLY A 139 8.89 15.80 -33.44
C GLY A 139 10.01 15.18 -34.28
N GLY A 140 9.77 15.18 -35.59
CA GLY A 140 10.70 14.64 -36.59
C GLY A 140 10.43 13.16 -36.91
N ASN A 141 11.45 12.48 -37.46
CA ASN A 141 11.27 11.15 -38.07
C ASN A 141 12.00 10.03 -37.30
N SER A 142 12.00 10.06 -35.97
CA SER A 142 12.56 8.96 -35.18
C SER A 142 11.54 7.83 -35.02
N LEU A 143 12.04 6.60 -34.78
CA LEU A 143 11.17 5.47 -34.47
C LEU A 143 10.39 5.71 -33.18
N GLN A 144 11.03 6.30 -32.16
CA GLN A 144 10.40 6.61 -30.88
C GLN A 144 9.22 7.56 -31.06
N GLU A 145 9.31 8.52 -31.98
CA GLU A 145 8.23 9.46 -32.27
C GLU A 145 7.07 8.81 -33.02
N ARG A 146 7.36 7.83 -33.91
CA ARG A 146 6.39 7.32 -34.90
C ARG A 146 5.80 5.95 -34.58
N VAL A 147 6.52 5.11 -33.83
CA VAL A 147 6.08 3.76 -33.49
C VAL A 147 5.27 3.85 -32.21
N ILE A 148 3.97 4.02 -32.38
CA ILE A 148 3.05 4.21 -31.26
C ILE A 148 2.48 2.88 -30.78
N PRO A 149 2.73 2.48 -29.52
CA PRO A 149 2.12 1.29 -28.98
C PRO A 149 0.61 1.50 -28.81
N VAL A 150 -0.15 0.46 -29.16
CA VAL A 150 -1.58 0.37 -28.89
C VAL A 150 -1.78 -0.81 -27.96
N LEU A 151 -2.04 -0.52 -26.68
CA LEU A 151 -2.33 -1.54 -25.69
C LEU A 151 -3.85 -1.72 -25.57
N VAL A 152 -4.34 -2.91 -25.94
CA VAL A 152 -5.74 -3.27 -25.79
C VAL A 152 -5.92 -4.18 -24.57
N VAL A 153 -6.62 -3.68 -23.55
CA VAL A 153 -6.90 -4.43 -22.32
C VAL A 153 -8.38 -4.76 -22.25
N THR A 154 -8.71 -6.04 -22.08
CA THR A 154 -10.10 -6.49 -21.93
C THR A 154 -10.31 -7.18 -20.59
N SER A 155 -11.19 -6.61 -19.76
CA SER A 155 -11.71 -7.28 -18.57
C SER A 155 -12.84 -8.22 -18.98
N LYS A 156 -12.68 -9.53 -18.73
CA LYS A 156 -13.78 -10.50 -18.87
C LYS A 156 -14.50 -10.79 -17.54
N ALA A 157 -14.27 -9.99 -16.48
CA ALA A 157 -15.03 -10.08 -15.23
C ALA A 157 -16.06 -8.97 -15.14
N GLU A 158 -17.09 -9.24 -14.36
CA GLU A 158 -18.15 -8.29 -14.07
C GLU A 158 -17.60 -7.06 -13.29
N PRO A 159 -18.20 -5.88 -13.48
CA PRO A 159 -17.81 -4.66 -12.78
C PRO A 159 -17.94 -4.84 -11.26
N GLY A 160 -16.88 -4.56 -10.51
CA GLY A 160 -16.83 -4.80 -9.06
C GLY A 160 -16.43 -6.23 -8.66
N GLY A 161 -16.34 -7.17 -9.60
CA GLY A 161 -15.79 -8.49 -9.35
C GLY A 161 -14.26 -8.45 -9.33
N THR A 162 -13.67 -8.66 -8.16
CA THR A 162 -12.23 -8.92 -8.04
C THR A 162 -11.93 -10.27 -8.69
N ARG A 163 -11.25 -10.27 -9.85
CA ARG A 163 -10.74 -11.50 -10.48
C ARG A 163 -9.64 -12.18 -9.69
N TYR A 164 -9.04 -11.45 -8.77
CA TYR A 164 -7.91 -11.94 -8.02
C TYR A 164 -8.40 -13.02 -7.07
N ARG A 165 -7.96 -14.23 -7.36
CA ARG A 165 -8.19 -15.36 -6.49
C ARG A 165 -7.01 -15.39 -5.54
N TYR A 166 -7.31 -15.36 -4.26
CA TYR A 166 -6.30 -15.46 -3.24
C TYR A 166 -6.25 -16.88 -2.71
N VAL A 167 -5.04 -17.34 -2.42
CA VAL A 167 -4.79 -18.58 -1.72
C VAL A 167 -4.36 -18.19 -0.31
N VAL A 168 -5.18 -18.58 0.66
CA VAL A 168 -4.83 -18.48 2.08
C VAL A 168 -4.12 -19.77 2.47
N ARG A 169 -3.00 -19.65 3.18
CA ARG A 169 -2.31 -20.78 3.82
C ARG A 169 -2.30 -20.54 5.31
N VAL A 170 -2.64 -21.57 6.07
CA VAL A 170 -2.69 -21.54 7.53
C VAL A 170 -1.78 -22.63 8.07
N ASP A 171 -0.89 -22.26 8.98
CA ASP A 171 0.00 -23.20 9.67
C ASP A 171 -0.22 -23.09 11.19
N PRO A 172 -0.75 -24.13 11.85
CA PRO A 172 -0.90 -24.16 13.30
C PRO A 172 0.45 -24.15 14.01
N GLY A 173 0.65 -23.22 14.93
CA GLY A 173 1.88 -23.13 15.72
C GLY A 173 1.69 -23.56 17.17
N PRO A 174 2.78 -23.80 17.93
CA PRO A 174 2.69 -24.01 19.37
C PRO A 174 1.96 -22.86 20.05
N ALA A 175 0.98 -23.21 20.87
CA ALA A 175 0.18 -22.28 21.64
C ALA A 175 1.04 -21.45 22.60
N ALA A 176 0.63 -20.21 22.82
CA ALA A 176 1.15 -19.38 23.90
C ALA A 176 0.30 -19.63 25.18
N PRO A 177 0.82 -19.33 26.38
CA PRO A 177 0.02 -19.48 27.60
C PRO A 177 -1.33 -18.77 27.51
N GLY A 178 -2.42 -19.53 27.54
CA GLY A 178 -3.79 -19.02 27.45
C GLY A 178 -4.25 -18.55 26.06
N MET A 179 -3.48 -18.80 24.99
CA MET A 179 -3.85 -18.39 23.62
C MET A 179 -3.45 -19.44 22.58
N HIS A 180 -4.32 -19.65 21.61
CA HIS A 180 -4.01 -20.44 20.41
C HIS A 180 -3.18 -19.60 19.44
N ARG A 181 -2.35 -20.26 18.62
CA ARG A 181 -1.52 -19.61 17.62
C ARG A 181 -1.69 -20.23 16.24
N ILE A 182 -1.84 -19.40 15.24
CA ILE A 182 -1.73 -19.77 13.83
C ILE A 182 -0.84 -18.76 13.10
N ALA A 183 -0.10 -19.22 12.11
CA ALA A 183 0.53 -18.37 11.11
C ALA A 183 -0.30 -18.39 9.84
N VAL A 184 -0.50 -17.22 9.23
CA VAL A 184 -1.27 -17.09 7.99
C VAL A 184 -0.44 -16.37 6.95
N THR A 185 -0.54 -16.86 5.72
CA THR A 185 0.03 -16.22 4.53
C THR A 185 -1.05 -16.14 3.47
N VAL A 186 -1.21 -14.96 2.88
CA VAL A 186 -2.12 -14.75 1.76
C VAL A 186 -1.30 -14.50 0.51
N ALA A 187 -1.54 -15.27 -0.55
CA ALA A 187 -0.89 -15.09 -1.85
C ALA A 187 -1.94 -14.96 -2.96
N LEU A 188 -1.55 -14.39 -4.10
CA LEU A 188 -2.32 -14.55 -5.34
C LEU A 188 -2.22 -16.00 -5.82
N ALA A 189 -3.26 -16.50 -6.47
CA ALA A 189 -3.20 -17.81 -7.14
C ALA A 189 -2.10 -17.83 -8.21
N ASP A 190 -1.49 -18.99 -8.43
CA ASP A 190 -0.29 -19.14 -9.27
C ASP A 190 -0.51 -18.74 -10.75
N ASP A 191 -1.76 -18.70 -11.22
CA ASP A 191 -2.13 -18.20 -12.55
C ASP A 191 -2.23 -16.65 -12.62
N GLN A 192 -1.88 -15.96 -11.54
CA GLN A 192 -2.00 -14.50 -11.38
C GLN A 192 -0.68 -13.85 -10.95
N LEU A 193 0.09 -13.42 -11.94
CA LEU A 193 1.43 -12.86 -11.71
C LEU A 193 1.44 -11.37 -11.34
N PHE A 194 0.38 -10.62 -11.68
CA PHE A 194 0.35 -9.17 -11.50
C PHE A 194 -1.04 -8.66 -11.12
N GLY A 195 -1.11 -7.71 -10.18
CA GLY A 195 -2.35 -7.07 -9.73
C GLY A 195 -2.76 -7.47 -8.30
N GLY A 196 -4.02 -7.24 -7.92
CA GLY A 196 -4.55 -7.56 -6.59
C GLY A 196 -4.49 -6.43 -5.57
N GLN A 197 -5.36 -6.50 -4.56
CA GLN A 197 -5.20 -5.76 -3.30
C GLN A 197 -3.90 -6.16 -2.62
N ARG A 198 -3.17 -5.17 -2.09
CA ARG A 198 -1.94 -5.37 -1.29
C ARG A 198 -2.23 -5.89 0.11
N THR A 199 -3.43 -5.61 0.62
CA THR A 199 -3.89 -6.03 1.92
C THR A 199 -5.25 -6.71 1.78
N VAL A 200 -5.43 -7.82 2.50
CA VAL A 200 -6.68 -8.58 2.54
C VAL A 200 -7.12 -8.65 4.00
N ASP A 201 -8.40 -8.39 4.25
CA ASP A 201 -8.99 -8.54 5.57
C ASP A 201 -9.48 -10.00 5.74
N LEU A 202 -9.04 -10.67 6.80
CA LEU A 202 -9.40 -12.04 7.18
C LEU A 202 -10.29 -12.05 8.42
N VAL A 203 -11.03 -13.13 8.60
CA VAL A 203 -11.84 -13.41 9.80
C VAL A 203 -11.62 -14.84 10.26
N LEU A 204 -11.59 -15.05 11.57
CA LEU A 204 -11.60 -16.37 12.20
C LEU A 204 -13.05 -16.77 12.48
N ARG A 205 -13.44 -17.97 12.05
CA ARG A 205 -14.82 -18.46 12.13
C ARG A 205 -14.86 -19.82 12.82
N PRO A 206 -15.40 -19.92 14.03
CA PRO A 206 -15.78 -21.21 14.62
C PRO A 206 -16.86 -21.88 13.74
N VAL A 207 -16.64 -23.12 13.34
CA VAL A 207 -17.56 -23.88 12.47
C VAL A 207 -18.58 -24.62 13.31
N ASP A 208 -19.87 -24.51 12.96
CA ASP A 208 -21.01 -25.18 13.62
C ASP A 208 -21.05 -25.01 15.16
N ALA A 209 -20.48 -23.91 15.66
CA ALA A 209 -20.28 -23.65 17.08
C ALA A 209 -21.07 -22.41 17.51
N ALA A 210 -22.40 -22.53 17.55
CA ALA A 210 -23.28 -21.45 18.00
C ALA A 210 -22.93 -21.00 19.42
N GLY A 211 -22.82 -19.69 19.64
CA GLY A 211 -22.46 -19.11 20.93
C GLY A 211 -20.96 -19.11 21.25
N VAL A 212 -20.09 -19.56 20.34
CA VAL A 212 -18.63 -19.43 20.46
C VAL A 212 -18.17 -18.15 19.76
N THR A 213 -17.44 -17.30 20.48
CA THR A 213 -16.81 -16.09 19.96
C THR A 213 -15.30 -16.26 19.89
N SER A 214 -14.66 -15.54 18.97
CA SER A 214 -13.21 -15.48 18.83
C SER A 214 -12.69 -14.07 19.09
N GLU A 215 -11.75 -13.93 20.00
CA GLU A 215 -10.94 -12.72 20.17
C GLU A 215 -9.59 -12.97 19.52
N VAL A 216 -9.11 -12.03 18.70
CA VAL A 216 -7.94 -12.22 17.83
C VAL A 216 -6.96 -11.09 18.06
N TRP A 217 -5.68 -11.41 18.15
CA TRP A 217 -4.58 -10.47 18.34
C TRP A 217 -3.52 -10.64 17.25
N VAL A 218 -2.91 -9.52 16.85
CA VAL A 218 -1.72 -9.47 16.00
C VAL A 218 -0.61 -8.82 16.80
N GLY A 219 0.44 -9.58 17.09
CA GLY A 219 1.39 -9.16 18.11
C GLY A 219 0.68 -8.92 19.45
N SER A 220 0.62 -7.66 19.89
CA SER A 220 -0.05 -7.24 21.14
C SER A 220 -1.37 -6.49 20.96
N GLU A 221 -1.78 -6.22 19.72
CA GLU A 221 -2.99 -5.43 19.44
C GLU A 221 -4.20 -6.33 19.19
N LEU A 222 -5.34 -6.02 19.82
CA LEU A 222 -6.61 -6.71 19.59
C LEU A 222 -7.17 -6.27 18.23
N ALA A 223 -7.44 -7.22 17.34
CA ALA A 223 -8.08 -6.97 16.06
C ALA A 223 -9.60 -6.81 16.25
N GLU A 224 -10.19 -5.76 15.68
CA GLU A 224 -11.63 -5.45 15.75
C GLU A 224 -12.48 -6.40 14.87
N GLY A 225 -12.40 -7.70 15.12
CA GLY A 225 -13.16 -8.74 14.42
C GLY A 225 -12.74 -9.01 12.97
N LYS A 226 -11.87 -8.17 12.40
CA LYS A 226 -11.21 -8.37 11.10
C LYS A 226 -9.71 -8.17 11.24
N LEU A 227 -8.96 -9.05 10.60
CA LEU A 227 -7.51 -9.05 10.57
C LEU A 227 -7.03 -8.55 9.23
N ARG A 228 -6.33 -7.41 9.17
CA ARG A 228 -5.69 -6.98 7.93
C ARG A 228 -4.33 -7.64 7.76
N VAL A 229 -4.16 -8.42 6.69
CA VAL A 229 -2.91 -9.09 6.33
C VAL A 229 -2.33 -8.49 5.05
N VAL A 230 -1.02 -8.33 5.00
CA VAL A 230 -0.30 -7.93 3.79
C VAL A 230 -0.06 -9.17 2.91
N VAL A 231 -0.44 -9.09 1.65
CA VAL A 231 -0.28 -10.19 0.69
C VAL A 231 1.21 -10.47 0.47
N GLY A 232 1.60 -11.74 0.61
CA GLY A 232 2.99 -12.20 0.51
C GLY A 232 3.76 -12.21 1.83
N GLU A 233 3.23 -11.60 2.89
CA GLU A 233 3.86 -11.62 4.22
C GLU A 233 3.36 -12.77 5.08
N HIS A 234 4.22 -13.20 6.01
CA HIS A 234 3.85 -14.12 7.08
C HIS A 234 3.33 -13.32 8.26
N THR A 235 2.09 -13.57 8.68
CA THR A 235 1.48 -12.92 9.84
C THR A 235 1.14 -13.96 10.90
N GLU A 236 1.71 -13.80 12.09
CA GLU A 236 1.34 -14.60 13.26
C GLU A 236 0.14 -14.01 13.97
N LEU A 237 -0.78 -14.88 14.36
CA LEU A 237 -2.03 -14.53 15.01
C LEU A 237 -2.18 -15.34 16.29
N PHE A 238 -2.61 -14.64 17.33
CA PHE A 238 -2.98 -15.25 18.59
C PHE A 238 -4.48 -15.09 18.76
N PHE A 239 -5.16 -16.10 19.28
CA PHE A 239 -6.60 -16.00 19.49
C PHE A 239 -7.08 -16.84 20.66
N ARG A 240 -8.24 -16.45 21.20
CA ARG A 240 -8.99 -17.18 22.22
C ARG A 240 -10.38 -17.44 21.71
N LEU A 241 -10.92 -18.59 22.10
CA LEU A 241 -12.28 -18.97 21.84
C LEU A 241 -13.03 -19.01 23.16
N GLN A 242 -14.16 -18.33 23.23
CA GLN A 242 -15.02 -18.29 24.42
C GLN A 242 -16.40 -18.79 24.07
N GLY A 243 -17.02 -19.61 24.92
CA GLY A 243 -18.38 -20.11 24.71
C GLY A 243 -18.97 -20.71 25.97
N GLU A 244 -20.26 -21.08 25.98
CA GLU A 244 -20.94 -21.51 27.21
C GLU A 244 -20.36 -22.78 27.83
N THR A 245 -19.83 -23.68 27.01
CA THR A 245 -19.27 -24.97 27.43
C THR A 245 -17.82 -25.11 27.00
N ALA A 246 -16.99 -25.69 27.87
CA ALA A 246 -15.64 -26.10 27.50
C ALA A 246 -15.69 -27.22 26.45
N GLY A 247 -14.81 -27.15 25.45
CA GLY A 247 -14.75 -28.15 24.37
C GLY A 247 -13.66 -27.83 23.37
N LYS A 248 -13.65 -28.53 22.23
CA LYS A 248 -12.84 -28.16 21.06
C LYS A 248 -13.76 -27.92 19.88
N VAL A 249 -13.50 -26.86 19.12
CA VAL A 249 -14.26 -26.52 17.91
C VAL A 249 -13.33 -26.35 16.72
N ALA A 250 -13.83 -26.70 15.53
CA ALA A 250 -13.12 -26.42 14.29
C ALA A 250 -13.14 -24.91 14.03
N VAL A 251 -12.02 -24.37 13.56
CA VAL A 251 -11.89 -22.96 13.19
C VAL A 251 -11.46 -22.87 11.73
N GLU A 252 -12.13 -22.00 10.99
CA GLU A 252 -11.76 -21.63 9.63
C GLU A 252 -11.22 -20.19 9.58
N VAL A 253 -10.25 -19.98 8.70
CA VAL A 253 -9.82 -18.65 8.28
C VAL A 253 -10.47 -18.34 6.94
N ALA A 254 -11.23 -17.25 6.86
CA ALA A 254 -11.90 -16.82 5.64
C ALA A 254 -11.55 -15.36 5.31
N CYS A 255 -11.50 -15.02 4.02
CA CYS A 255 -11.43 -13.62 3.60
C CYS A 255 -12.77 -12.91 3.87
N SER A 256 -12.70 -11.62 4.19
CA SER A 256 -13.87 -10.74 4.36
C SER A 256 -14.13 -9.90 3.10
N GLY A 257 -15.39 -9.55 2.85
CA GLY A 257 -15.79 -8.68 1.74
C GLY A 257 -15.80 -9.39 0.38
N ASP A 258 -15.53 -8.64 -0.69
CA ASP A 258 -15.62 -9.11 -2.09
C ASP A 258 -14.36 -9.85 -2.58
N VAL A 259 -13.56 -10.38 -1.66
CA VAL A 259 -12.33 -11.12 -1.95
C VAL A 259 -12.66 -12.58 -2.26
N VAL A 260 -12.21 -13.08 -3.41
CA VAL A 260 -12.45 -14.47 -3.83
C VAL A 260 -11.33 -15.36 -3.30
N ALA A 261 -11.62 -16.09 -2.21
CA ALA A 261 -10.76 -17.12 -1.64
C ALA A 261 -11.62 -18.20 -0.96
N GLU A 262 -11.18 -19.45 -1.01
CA GLU A 262 -11.83 -20.52 -0.25
C GLU A 262 -11.44 -20.42 1.24
N PRO A 263 -12.39 -20.60 2.18
CA PRO A 263 -12.07 -20.72 3.60
C PRO A 263 -11.12 -21.88 3.85
N VAL A 264 -10.18 -21.69 4.76
CA VAL A 264 -9.17 -22.69 5.09
C VAL A 264 -9.38 -23.18 6.52
N HIS A 265 -9.57 -24.48 6.67
CA HIS A 265 -9.67 -25.12 7.98
C HIS A 265 -8.31 -25.04 8.70
N ALA A 266 -8.28 -24.28 9.80
CA ALA A 266 -7.09 -24.05 10.61
C ALA A 266 -6.84 -25.18 11.64
N GLY A 267 -7.87 -25.94 12.00
CA GLY A 267 -7.77 -27.01 13.00
C GLY A 267 -8.81 -26.90 14.11
N PHE A 268 -8.64 -27.75 15.13
CA PHE A 268 -9.52 -27.82 16.30
C PHE A 268 -8.87 -27.16 17.51
N PHE A 269 -9.53 -26.16 18.06
CA PHE A 269 -9.00 -25.34 19.15
C PHE A 269 -9.91 -25.38 20.38
N ALA A 270 -9.30 -25.30 21.56
CA ALA A 270 -10.04 -25.37 22.81
C ALA A 270 -10.85 -24.09 23.05
N VAL A 271 -12.11 -24.26 23.48
CA VAL A 271 -13.02 -23.20 23.89
C VAL A 271 -12.99 -23.07 25.39
N GLU A 272 -12.78 -21.84 25.86
CA GLU A 272 -12.84 -21.49 27.26
C GLU A 272 -14.29 -21.20 27.67
N PRO A 273 -14.79 -21.83 28.75
CA PRO A 273 -16.15 -21.61 29.20
C PRO A 273 -16.31 -20.16 29.69
N THR A 274 -17.23 -19.41 29.09
CA THR A 274 -17.69 -18.12 29.61
C THR A 274 -18.33 -18.38 30.96
N LYS A 275 -17.67 -17.98 32.05
CA LYS A 275 -18.28 -18.00 33.38
C LYS A 275 -19.49 -17.08 33.33
N LYS A 276 -20.70 -17.66 33.28
CA LYS A 276 -21.94 -16.92 33.47
C LYS A 276 -21.80 -16.21 34.81
N ALA A 277 -21.82 -14.88 34.80
CA ALA A 277 -21.82 -14.09 36.02
C ALA A 277 -23.08 -14.44 36.81
N ALA A 278 -22.98 -15.41 37.72
CA ALA A 278 -23.92 -15.56 38.80
C ALA A 278 -23.90 -14.25 39.58
N ALA A 279 -25.09 -13.68 39.80
CA ALA A 279 -25.30 -12.41 40.50
C ALA A 279 -24.32 -12.30 41.69
N ALA A 280 -23.36 -11.39 41.57
CA ALA A 280 -22.36 -11.18 42.58
C ALA A 280 -23.02 -10.61 43.83
N ALA A 281 -23.14 -11.42 44.87
CA ALA A 281 -23.10 -10.91 46.23
C ALA A 281 -21.79 -10.12 46.41
N PRO A 282 -21.81 -8.99 47.13
CA PRO A 282 -20.66 -8.10 47.17
C PRO A 282 -19.54 -8.72 48.00
N VAL A 283 -18.35 -8.84 47.42
CA VAL A 283 -17.09 -9.24 48.06
C VAL A 283 -16.02 -8.21 47.66
N PRO A 284 -15.13 -7.77 48.59
CA PRO A 284 -14.83 -6.36 48.80
C PRO A 284 -13.71 -5.80 47.89
N ALA A 285 -13.72 -4.47 47.80
CA ALA A 285 -12.80 -3.66 47.01
C ALA A 285 -11.31 -3.88 47.34
N GLY A 286 -10.51 -4.19 46.33
CA GLY A 286 -9.41 -3.35 45.80
C GLY A 286 -8.44 -2.61 46.74
N GLY A 287 -8.22 -3.03 47.98
CA GLY A 287 -7.38 -2.31 48.94
C GLY A 287 -5.87 -2.52 48.78
N GLY A 288 -5.41 -3.74 48.49
CA GLY A 288 -3.97 -4.09 48.58
C GLY A 288 -3.09 -3.52 47.46
N MET A 289 -3.55 -3.56 46.20
CA MET A 289 -2.73 -3.19 45.04
C MET A 289 -2.47 -1.68 44.91
N ARG A 290 -3.29 -0.82 45.53
CA ARG A 290 -3.11 0.65 45.49
C ARG A 290 -2.32 1.21 46.68
N GLN A 291 -2.29 0.48 47.80
CA GLN A 291 -1.72 0.99 49.04
C GLN A 291 -0.19 0.99 49.02
N TRP A 292 0.44 -0.01 48.38
CA TRP A 292 1.90 -0.08 48.28
C TRP A 292 2.50 0.98 47.33
N LEU A 293 1.76 1.38 46.28
CA LEU A 293 2.17 2.46 45.37
C LEU A 293 2.34 3.80 46.10
N ALA A 294 1.63 4.01 47.23
CA ALA A 294 1.78 5.21 48.05
C ALA A 294 3.16 5.30 48.74
N ALA A 295 3.85 4.16 48.94
CA ALA A 295 5.19 4.13 49.52
C ALA A 295 6.29 4.60 48.55
N VAL A 296 6.02 4.60 47.25
CA VAL A 296 6.96 5.07 46.21
C VAL A 296 6.97 6.59 46.18
N GLN A 297 8.08 7.21 46.61
CA GLN A 297 8.19 8.67 46.73
C GLN A 297 8.21 9.41 45.39
N ASP A 298 8.88 8.83 44.38
CA ASP A 298 8.99 9.43 43.06
C ASP A 298 7.69 9.21 42.26
N THR A 299 6.99 10.30 41.94
CA THR A 299 5.71 10.27 41.22
C THR A 299 5.82 9.59 39.86
N GLY A 300 6.95 9.75 39.16
CA GLY A 300 7.19 9.12 37.87
C GLY A 300 7.37 7.61 38.02
N HIS A 301 8.17 7.17 38.99
CA HIS A 301 8.32 5.74 39.28
C HIS A 301 6.99 5.11 39.67
N ARG A 302 6.16 5.82 40.44
CA ARG A 302 4.82 5.37 40.83
C ARG A 302 3.90 5.17 39.62
N GLN A 303 3.96 6.06 38.62
CA GLN A 303 3.17 5.92 37.39
C GLN A 303 3.59 4.69 36.58
N VAL A 304 4.90 4.50 36.40
CA VAL A 304 5.43 3.35 35.64
C VAL A 304 5.10 2.03 36.35
N LEU A 305 5.24 1.98 37.68
CA LEU A 305 4.88 0.81 38.47
C LEU A 305 3.37 0.53 38.50
N ALA A 306 2.54 1.57 38.53
CA ALA A 306 1.08 1.42 38.42
C ALA A 306 0.69 0.87 37.04
N HIS A 307 1.34 1.36 35.97
CA HIS A 307 1.14 0.84 34.63
C HIS A 307 1.58 -0.63 34.53
N LEU A 308 2.76 -0.97 35.04
CA LEU A 308 3.26 -2.34 35.06
C LEU A 308 2.35 -3.29 35.88
N ALA A 309 1.82 -2.80 37.01
CA ALA A 309 0.86 -3.53 37.83
C ALA A 309 -0.53 -3.67 37.19
N ALA A 310 -0.90 -2.83 36.21
CA ALA A 310 -2.19 -2.91 35.54
C ALA A 310 -2.10 -3.69 34.21
N HIS A 311 -1.00 -3.53 33.47
CA HIS A 311 -0.86 -3.97 32.08
C HIS A 311 0.22 -5.06 31.89
N GLY A 312 1.00 -5.38 32.92
CA GLY A 312 1.90 -6.54 32.94
C GLY A 312 3.21 -6.36 32.17
N SER A 313 3.36 -5.36 31.29
CA SER A 313 4.67 -5.03 30.69
C SER A 313 4.76 -3.58 30.23
N ILE A 314 5.99 -3.05 30.12
CA ILE A 314 6.29 -1.74 29.53
C ILE A 314 7.71 -1.72 28.95
N SER A 315 7.91 -1.12 27.77
CA SER A 315 9.23 -1.00 27.12
C SER A 315 9.98 0.27 27.55
N GLU A 316 11.31 0.27 27.41
CA GLU A 316 12.16 1.43 27.74
C GLU A 316 11.75 2.72 26.99
N PRO A 317 11.40 2.70 25.69
CA PRO A 317 10.85 3.88 25.00
C PRO A 317 9.54 4.38 25.60
N GLU A 318 8.64 3.48 26.02
CA GLU A 318 7.37 3.85 26.66
C GLU A 318 7.58 4.41 28.06
N VAL A 319 8.54 3.87 28.83
CA VAL A 319 8.97 4.45 30.11
C VAL A 319 9.52 5.87 29.88
N ALA A 320 10.36 6.06 28.87
CA ALA A 320 10.92 7.38 28.54
C ALA A 320 9.82 8.38 28.13
N ALA A 321 8.82 7.93 27.36
CA ALA A 321 7.66 8.74 26.99
C ALA A 321 6.78 9.09 28.20
N MET A 322 6.52 8.11 29.08
CA MET A 322 5.73 8.28 30.29
C MET A 322 6.39 9.24 31.30
N LEU A 323 7.72 9.21 31.39
CA LEU A 323 8.49 10.07 32.28
C LEU A 323 8.97 11.38 31.61
N GLY A 324 8.55 11.64 30.38
CA GLY A 324 8.82 12.86 29.62
C GLY A 324 10.28 13.06 29.18
N SER A 325 11.20 12.15 29.50
CA SER A 325 12.55 12.17 28.92
C SER A 325 13.26 10.81 29.02
N PRO A 326 14.18 10.49 28.08
CA PRO A 326 15.05 9.32 28.19
C PRO A 326 15.95 9.34 29.44
N ALA A 327 16.29 10.52 29.96
CA ALA A 327 17.10 10.65 31.18
C ALA A 327 16.34 10.16 32.42
N HIS A 328 15.04 10.46 32.51
CA HIS A 328 14.18 9.94 33.57
C HIS A 328 13.94 8.43 33.42
N GLY A 329 13.80 7.93 32.19
CA GLY A 329 13.72 6.48 31.93
C GLY A 329 14.93 5.71 32.44
N ARG A 330 16.15 6.22 32.20
CA ARG A 330 17.38 5.63 32.73
C ARG A 330 17.49 5.72 34.26
N LYS A 331 16.92 6.76 34.88
CA LYS A 331 16.87 6.90 36.34
C LYS A 331 15.94 5.84 36.95
N PHE A 332 14.77 5.62 36.36
CA PHE A 332 13.88 4.53 36.75
C PHE A 332 14.54 3.17 36.58
N ALA A 333 15.19 2.92 35.44
CA ALA A 333 15.87 1.66 35.15
C ALA A 333 16.92 1.27 36.20
N ARG A 334 17.64 2.25 36.75
CA ARG A 334 18.64 2.04 37.82
C ARG A 334 18.02 1.82 39.20
N ALA A 335 16.82 2.35 39.43
CA ALA A 335 16.15 2.26 40.72
C ALA A 335 15.21 1.05 40.82
N LEU A 336 14.90 0.39 39.70
CA LEU A 336 13.91 -0.69 39.64
C LEU A 336 14.25 -1.85 40.58
N ASP A 337 15.51 -2.29 40.58
CA ASP A 337 15.97 -3.44 41.36
C ASP A 337 15.85 -3.19 42.87
N ASP A 338 15.90 -1.93 43.30
CA ASP A 338 15.70 -1.53 44.70
C ASP A 338 14.21 -1.28 45.02
N LEU A 339 13.45 -0.72 44.07
CA LEU A 339 12.06 -0.33 44.25
C LEU A 339 11.11 -1.53 44.33
N VAL A 340 11.29 -2.52 43.46
CA VAL A 340 10.36 -3.64 43.31
C VAL A 340 10.37 -4.54 44.54
N PRO A 341 11.51 -5.03 45.06
CA PRO A 341 11.54 -5.88 46.26
C PRO A 341 11.11 -5.15 47.54
N ALA A 342 11.35 -3.83 47.62
CA ALA A 342 11.07 -3.04 48.82
C ALA A 342 9.59 -2.64 48.96
N THR A 343 8.83 -2.61 47.87
CA THR A 343 7.46 -2.05 47.89
C THR A 343 6.42 -2.83 47.10
N ALA A 344 6.79 -3.55 46.04
CA ALA A 344 5.81 -4.11 45.12
C ALA A 344 5.43 -5.56 45.47
N PRO A 345 4.13 -5.93 45.49
CA PRO A 345 3.69 -7.32 45.63
C PRO A 345 3.82 -8.09 44.30
N MET A 346 4.81 -7.76 43.48
CA MET A 346 5.05 -8.35 42.15
C MET A 346 6.54 -8.42 41.87
N GLN A 347 6.96 -9.42 41.08
CA GLN A 347 8.32 -9.46 40.56
C GLN A 347 8.35 -8.83 39.16
N VAL A 348 9.50 -8.25 38.80
CA VAL A 348 9.69 -7.64 37.48
C VAL A 348 10.94 -8.23 36.86
N ARG A 349 10.76 -8.93 35.73
CA ARG A 349 11.86 -9.41 34.91
C ARG A 349 12.11 -8.44 33.76
N VAL A 350 13.38 -8.18 33.50
CA VAL A 350 13.83 -7.43 32.34
C VAL A 350 14.12 -8.41 31.20
N VAL A 351 13.50 -8.20 30.05
CA VAL A 351 13.74 -8.97 28.83
C VAL A 351 14.15 -8.03 27.69
N ASN A 352 15.03 -8.49 26.79
CA ASN A 352 15.33 -7.77 25.55
C ASN A 352 14.57 -8.41 24.41
N VAL A 353 13.75 -7.63 23.70
CA VAL A 353 13.01 -8.05 22.51
C VAL A 353 13.37 -7.10 21.39
N ASP A 354 13.91 -7.62 20.29
CA ASP A 354 14.34 -6.84 19.11
C ASP A 354 15.26 -5.66 19.43
N GLY A 355 16.19 -5.86 20.37
CA GLY A 355 17.14 -4.83 20.81
C GLY A 355 16.55 -3.76 21.73
N VAL A 356 15.28 -3.89 22.13
CA VAL A 356 14.60 -2.98 23.05
C VAL A 356 14.39 -3.67 24.41
N LYS A 357 14.81 -3.00 25.48
CA LYS A 357 14.62 -3.45 26.86
C LYS A 357 13.16 -3.31 27.26
N ARG A 358 12.57 -4.37 27.82
CA ARG A 358 11.18 -4.41 28.31
C ARG A 358 11.15 -4.93 29.74
N TYR A 359 10.35 -4.27 30.57
CA TYR A 359 10.05 -4.65 31.94
C TYR A 359 8.75 -5.44 31.93
N VAL A 360 8.76 -6.66 32.46
CA VAL A 360 7.62 -7.59 32.45
C VAL A 360 7.33 -8.00 33.88
N ARG A 361 6.08 -7.84 34.31
CA ARG A 361 5.60 -8.33 35.58
C ARG A 361 5.51 -9.84 35.54
N GLU A 362 6.09 -10.50 36.53
CA GLU A 362 5.91 -11.93 36.76
C GLU A 362 4.85 -12.09 37.86
N ASP A 363 3.76 -12.77 37.50
CA ASP A 363 2.75 -13.20 38.46
C ASP A 363 3.26 -14.51 39.08
N GLY A 364 3.52 -14.48 40.39
CA GLY A 364 3.99 -15.62 41.18
C GLY A 364 2.91 -16.68 41.44
#